data_AF-A0A962G1L6-F1
#
_entry.id   AF-A0A962G1L6-F1
#
_cell.length_a   1.000
_cell.length_b   1.000
_cell.length_c   1.000
_cell.angle_alpha   90.00
_cell.angle_beta   90.00
_cell.angle_gamma   90.00
#
_symmetry.space_group_name_H-M   'P 1'
#
loop_
_entity.id
_entity.type
_entity.pdbx_description
1 polymer ?
#
loop_
_entity_poly.entity_id
_entity_poly.type
_entity_poly.pdbx_seq_one_letter_code
_entity_poly.pdbx_strand_id
1 'polypeptide(L)'
;MSNEPSNTTHRSPNPGVEGEMHGADPAFRRRMFVLLAACLLGAVLVVLLLPGWLDELRQRGSDSGGLDELLRIGFTAVALVMIAPMLLLARLSLRWAGQIRQADSFPTRDMKTTRDVPVRHGKDALRVARWHTAGAIALLWLSVALMAWVAWIWLG
;
A
#
# COMPACT_ATOMS: atom_id res chain seq x y z
N MET A 1 42.56 -30.75 45.65
CA MET A 1 41.15 -31.09 45.33
C MET A 1 40.43 -29.78 45.12
N SER A 2 40.33 -29.38 43.85
CA SER A 2 39.86 -28.06 43.44
C SER A 2 38.39 -28.16 43.04
N ASN A 3 37.51 -27.53 43.81
CA ASN A 3 36.08 -27.47 43.50
C ASN A 3 35.86 -26.40 42.43
N GLU A 4 35.68 -26.83 41.18
CA GLU A 4 35.10 -25.96 40.13
C GLU A 4 33.60 -25.74 40.43
N PRO A 5 33.14 -24.49 40.60
CA PRO A 5 31.72 -24.23 40.60
C PRO A 5 31.20 -24.39 39.17
N SER A 6 30.42 -25.45 38.96
CA SER A 6 29.62 -25.68 37.76
C SER A 6 28.67 -24.51 37.53
N ASN A 7 29.14 -23.50 36.79
CA ASN A 7 28.34 -22.38 36.30
C ASN A 7 27.43 -22.89 35.18
N THR A 8 26.45 -23.70 35.56
CA THR A 8 25.27 -23.99 34.76
C THR A 8 24.45 -22.72 34.77
N THR A 9 24.82 -21.79 33.90
CA THR A 9 23.93 -20.74 33.43
C THR A 9 22.75 -21.48 32.79
N HIS A 10 21.74 -21.75 33.60
CA HIS A 10 20.40 -22.10 33.19
C HIS A 10 19.93 -20.92 32.35
N ARG A 11 20.27 -20.96 31.06
CA ARG A 11 19.77 -20.06 30.04
C ARG A 11 18.29 -20.33 30.03
N SER A 12 17.54 -19.54 30.80
CA SER A 12 16.08 -19.57 30.75
C SER A 12 15.73 -19.45 29.28
N PRO A 13 14.95 -20.40 28.71
CA PRO A 13 14.55 -20.33 27.33
C PRO A 13 13.96 -18.94 27.13
N ASN A 14 14.56 -18.19 26.21
CA ASN A 14 14.10 -16.85 25.89
C ASN A 14 12.59 -16.99 25.59
N PRO A 15 11.69 -16.40 26.40
CA PRO A 15 10.25 -16.60 26.23
C PRO A 15 9.70 -15.91 24.96
N GLY A 16 10.58 -15.48 24.05
CA GLY A 16 10.27 -15.12 22.67
C GLY A 16 9.89 -16.34 21.83
N VAL A 17 8.84 -17.05 22.26
CA VAL A 17 7.79 -17.63 21.41
C VAL A 17 8.28 -18.36 20.16
N GLU A 18 8.76 -19.59 20.34
CA GLU A 18 8.63 -20.59 19.28
C GLU A 18 7.13 -20.91 19.11
N GLY A 19 6.48 -20.32 18.09
CA GLY A 19 5.31 -20.95 17.46
C GLY A 19 3.94 -20.29 17.61
N GLU A 20 3.78 -19.08 18.16
CA GLU A 20 2.49 -18.39 18.06
C GLU A 20 2.30 -17.88 16.62
N MET A 21 1.61 -18.69 15.82
CA MET A 21 1.23 -18.37 14.44
C MET A 21 -0.16 -17.73 14.45
N HIS A 22 -0.28 -16.55 13.84
CA HIS A 22 -1.58 -15.97 13.60
C HIS A 22 -2.20 -16.61 12.36
N GLY A 23 -3.28 -17.37 12.56
CA GLY A 23 -3.97 -18.13 11.52
C GLY A 23 -4.60 -17.24 10.46
N ALA A 24 -4.48 -17.62 9.19
CA ALA A 24 -5.08 -16.90 8.08
C ALA A 24 -6.63 -16.89 8.12
N ASP A 25 -7.23 -15.72 7.84
CA ASP A 25 -8.69 -15.59 7.71
C ASP A 25 -9.14 -15.86 6.26
N PRO A 26 -9.86 -16.96 5.97
CA PRO A 26 -10.31 -17.29 4.62
C PRO A 26 -11.37 -16.32 4.09
N ALA A 27 -12.16 -15.67 4.95
CA ALA A 27 -13.13 -14.66 4.53
C ALA A 27 -12.42 -13.38 4.06
N PHE A 28 -11.32 -13.02 4.72
CA PHE A 28 -10.49 -11.88 4.31
C PHE A 28 -9.85 -12.11 2.94
N ARG A 29 -9.34 -13.33 2.69
CA ARG A 29 -8.83 -13.71 1.36
C ARG A 29 -9.85 -13.48 0.25
N ARG A 30 -11.09 -13.92 0.43
CA ARG A 30 -12.15 -13.74 -0.58
C ARG A 30 -12.41 -12.26 -0.85
N ARG A 31 -12.49 -11.43 0.19
CA ARG A 31 -12.68 -9.97 0.04
C ARG A 31 -11.51 -9.34 -0.72
N MET A 32 -10.28 -9.75 -0.42
CA MET A 32 -9.09 -9.27 -1.14
C MET A 32 -9.13 -9.66 -2.62
N PHE A 33 -9.53 -10.90 -2.94
CA PHE A 33 -9.70 -11.34 -4.33
C PHE A 33 -10.80 -10.56 -5.05
N VAL A 34 -11.92 -10.27 -4.40
CA VAL A 34 -12.99 -9.44 -4.98
C VAL A 34 -12.49 -8.02 -5.26
N LEU A 35 -11.72 -7.42 -4.34
CA LEU A 35 -11.12 -6.10 -4.56
C LEU A 35 -10.12 -6.11 -5.72
N LEU A 36 -9.24 -7.12 -5.78
CA LEU A 36 -8.31 -7.31 -6.90
C LEU A 36 -9.03 -7.49 -8.23
N ALA A 37 -10.09 -8.31 -8.25
CA ALA A 37 -10.92 -8.51 -9.43
C ALA A 37 -11.63 -7.22 -9.87
N ALA A 38 -12.14 -6.44 -8.92
CA ALA A 38 -12.75 -5.14 -9.20
C ALA A 38 -11.73 -4.12 -9.76
N CYS A 39 -10.51 -4.07 -9.20
CA CYS A 39 -9.42 -3.26 -9.74
C CYS A 39 -9.04 -3.69 -11.16
N LEU A 40 -8.94 -5.00 -11.40
CA LEU A 40 -8.63 -5.56 -12.71
C LEU A 40 -9.73 -5.21 -13.74
N LEU A 41 -10.99 -5.40 -13.37
CA LEU A 41 -12.15 -5.02 -14.19
C LEU A 41 -12.14 -3.51 -14.51
N GLY A 42 -11.84 -2.67 -13.51
CA GLY A 42 -11.70 -1.24 -13.71
C GLY A 42 -10.58 -0.89 -14.71
N ALA A 43 -9.42 -1.53 -14.59
CA ALA A 43 -8.31 -1.34 -15.51
C ALA A 43 -8.67 -1.79 -16.94
N VAL A 44 -9.35 -2.94 -17.08
CA VAL A 44 -9.83 -3.42 -18.38
C VAL A 44 -10.83 -2.44 -18.99
N LEU A 45 -11.77 -1.92 -18.19
CA LEU A 45 -12.77 -0.96 -18.67
C LEU A 45 -12.10 0.32 -19.18
N VAL A 46 -11.11 0.85 -18.46
CA VAL A 46 -10.32 2.02 -18.90
C VAL A 46 -9.62 1.75 -20.23
N VAL A 47 -8.99 0.58 -20.40
CA VAL A 47 -8.34 0.19 -21.66
C VAL A 47 -9.35 0.06 -22.80
N LEU A 48 -10.56 -0.42 -22.54
CA LEU A 48 -11.62 -0.55 -23.55
C LEU A 48 -12.25 0.80 -23.94
N LEU A 49 -12.29 1.77 -23.03
CA LEU A 49 -12.79 3.13 -23.29
C LEU A 49 -11.75 4.01 -23.99
N LEU A 50 -10.47 3.65 -23.88
CA LEU A 50 -9.35 4.43 -24.42
C LEU A 50 -9.44 4.67 -25.95
N PRO A 51 -9.80 3.67 -26.80
CA PRO A 51 -9.94 3.89 -28.24
C PRO A 51 -11.03 4.90 -28.59
N GLY A 52 -12.20 4.81 -27.95
CA GLY A 52 -13.29 5.76 -28.19
C GLY A 52 -12.88 7.19 -27.79
N TRP A 53 -12.17 7.33 -26.68
CA TRP A 53 -11.60 8.61 -26.27
C TRP A 53 -10.53 9.13 -27.25
N LEU A 54 -9.68 8.25 -27.79
CA LEU A 54 -8.69 8.58 -28.82
C LEU A 54 -9.32 8.97 -30.16
N ASP A 55 -10.41 8.31 -30.55
CA ASP A 55 -11.13 8.65 -31.78
C ASP A 55 -11.84 10.01 -31.66
N GLU A 56 -12.37 10.32 -30.48
CA GLU A 56 -12.97 11.63 -30.22
C GLU A 56 -11.90 12.75 -30.16
N LEU A 57 -10.71 12.45 -29.64
CA LEU A 57 -9.52 13.31 -29.76
C LEU A 57 -9.12 13.56 -31.21
N ARG A 58 -9.10 12.53 -32.06
CA ARG A 58 -8.77 12.65 -33.48
C ARG A 58 -9.78 13.48 -34.25
N GLN A 59 -11.07 13.32 -33.96
CA GLN A 59 -12.13 14.09 -34.61
C GLN A 59 -12.11 15.57 -34.20
N ARG A 60 -11.84 15.88 -32.93
CA ARG A 60 -11.74 17.28 -32.47
C ARG A 60 -10.40 17.93 -32.81
N GLY A 61 -9.36 17.13 -33.05
CA GLY A 61 -8.02 17.59 -33.42
C GLY A 61 -7.90 18.16 -34.82
N SER A 62 -8.88 17.96 -35.71
CA SER A 62 -8.93 18.66 -36.99
C SER A 62 -9.26 20.14 -36.85
N ASP A 63 -9.88 20.55 -35.73
CA ASP A 63 -10.09 21.94 -35.35
C ASP A 63 -8.98 22.37 -34.38
N SER A 64 -8.00 23.11 -34.89
CA SER A 64 -6.66 23.35 -34.34
C SER A 64 -6.57 24.04 -32.96
N GLY A 65 -7.67 24.26 -32.23
CA GLY A 65 -7.67 24.90 -30.91
C GLY A 65 -8.11 24.00 -29.75
N GLY A 66 -8.81 22.89 -30.00
CA GLY A 66 -9.42 22.08 -28.93
C GLY A 66 -8.57 20.93 -28.40
N LEU A 67 -7.54 20.51 -29.14
CA LEU A 67 -6.79 19.29 -28.86
C LEU A 67 -5.89 19.41 -27.61
N ASP A 68 -5.22 20.54 -27.43
CA ASP A 68 -4.34 20.77 -26.28
C ASP A 68 -5.12 20.76 -24.97
N GLU A 69 -6.27 21.44 -24.93
CA GLU A 69 -7.15 21.46 -23.76
C GLU A 69 -7.68 20.06 -23.44
N LEU A 70 -8.09 19.30 -24.46
CA LEU A 70 -8.57 17.93 -24.25
C LEU A 70 -7.48 17.00 -23.72
N LEU A 71 -6.24 17.14 -24.19
CA LEU A 71 -5.07 16.41 -23.69
C LEU A 71 -4.77 16.77 -22.23
N ARG A 72 -4.79 18.07 -21.88
CA ARG A 72 -4.60 18.54 -20.49
C ARG A 72 -5.65 17.94 -19.55
N ILE A 73 -6.92 17.93 -19.96
CA ILE A 73 -8.01 17.29 -19.21
C ILE A 73 -7.78 15.77 -19.09
N GLY A 74 -7.40 15.10 -20.18
CA GLY A 74 -7.11 13.66 -20.19
C GLY A 74 -6.00 13.27 -19.23
N PHE A 75 -4.85 13.95 -19.29
CA PHE A 75 -3.75 13.71 -18.36
C PHE A 75 -4.13 14.00 -16.91
N THR A 76 -4.91 15.06 -16.68
CA THR A 76 -5.42 15.39 -15.34
C THR A 76 -6.31 14.27 -14.81
N ALA A 77 -7.23 13.75 -15.62
CA ALA A 77 -8.12 12.66 -15.23
C ALA A 77 -7.34 11.38 -14.89
N VAL A 78 -6.35 11.01 -15.71
CA VAL A 78 -5.48 9.84 -15.46
C VAL A 78 -4.69 10.03 -14.16
N ALA A 79 -4.10 11.22 -13.95
CA ALA A 79 -3.36 11.52 -12.74
C ALA A 79 -4.26 11.40 -11.49
N LEU A 80 -5.48 11.94 -11.52
CA LEU A 80 -6.43 11.84 -10.41
C LEU A 80 -6.81 10.38 -10.10
N VAL A 81 -7.05 9.58 -11.14
CA VAL A 81 -7.34 8.14 -11.01
C VAL A 81 -6.17 7.38 -10.38
N MET A 82 -4.92 7.80 -10.61
CA MET A 82 -3.74 7.19 -9.97
C MET A 82 -3.51 7.71 -8.54
N ILE A 83 -3.70 9.01 -8.30
CA ILE A 83 -3.47 9.64 -6.99
C ILE A 83 -4.45 9.10 -5.94
N ALA A 84 -5.73 8.94 -6.30
CA ALA A 84 -6.76 8.50 -5.36
C ALA A 84 -6.44 7.17 -4.63
N PRO A 85 -6.14 6.05 -5.32
CA PRO A 85 -5.77 4.79 -4.66
C PRO A 85 -4.43 4.89 -3.93
N MET A 86 -3.47 5.70 -4.40
CA MET A 86 -2.20 5.92 -3.69
C MET A 86 -2.41 6.60 -2.34
N LEU A 87 -3.24 7.65 -2.28
CA LEU A 87 -3.59 8.33 -1.04
C LEU A 87 -4.35 7.42 -0.08
N LEU A 88 -5.28 6.62 -0.60
CA LEU A 88 -6.02 5.65 0.19
C LEU A 88 -5.06 4.60 0.81
N LEU A 89 -4.12 4.08 0.02
CA LEU A 89 -3.13 3.11 0.46
C LEU A 89 -2.13 3.72 1.46
N ALA A 90 -1.73 4.97 1.26
CA ALA A 90 -0.89 5.71 2.20
C ALA A 90 -1.59 5.88 3.55
N ARG A 91 -2.86 6.32 3.54
CA ARG A 91 -3.68 6.48 4.75
C ARG A 91 -3.85 5.14 5.49
N LEU A 92 -4.14 4.07 4.77
CA LEU A 92 -4.28 2.73 5.35
C LEU A 92 -2.96 2.25 5.98
N SER A 93 -1.85 2.47 5.29
CA SER A 93 -0.50 2.11 5.77
C SER A 93 -0.12 2.88 7.03
N LEU A 94 -0.43 4.17 7.11
CA LEU A 94 -0.22 4.96 8.34
C LEU A 94 -1.10 4.48 9.49
N ARG A 95 -2.37 4.16 9.22
CA ARG A 95 -3.29 3.61 10.22
C ARG A 95 -2.76 2.28 10.77
N TRP A 96 -2.29 1.39 9.91
CA TRP A 96 -1.67 0.13 10.32
C TRP A 96 -0.39 0.34 11.12
N ALA A 97 0.49 1.25 10.68
CA ALA A 97 1.69 1.59 11.44
C ALA A 97 1.35 2.11 12.85
N GLY A 98 0.31 2.93 12.98
CA GLY A 98 -0.19 3.41 14.27
C GLY A 98 -0.70 2.29 15.17
N GLN A 99 -1.51 1.37 14.62
CA GLN A 99 -2.02 0.21 15.36
C GLN A 99 -0.90 -0.72 15.84
N ILE A 100 0.10 -0.99 15.00
CA ILE A 100 1.26 -1.83 15.36
C ILE A 100 2.06 -1.18 16.50
N ARG A 101 2.26 0.15 16.46
CA ARG A 101 2.98 0.88 17.52
C ARG A 101 2.21 0.85 18.85
N GLN A 102 0.88 0.95 18.81
CA GLN A 102 0.05 0.92 20.02
C GLN A 102 0.00 -0.48 20.64
N ALA A 103 -0.03 -1.53 19.82
CA ALA A 103 -0.14 -2.91 20.29
C ALA A 103 1.21 -3.58 20.60
N ASP A 104 2.33 -2.92 20.28
CA ASP A 104 3.71 -3.43 20.35
C ASP A 104 3.89 -4.86 19.79
N SER A 105 3.05 -5.20 18.81
CA SER A 105 2.94 -6.54 18.23
C SER A 105 2.46 -6.47 16.78
N PHE A 106 2.96 -7.40 15.97
CA PHE A 106 2.54 -7.59 14.59
C PHE A 106 2.37 -9.09 14.29
N PRO A 107 1.22 -9.53 13.75
CA PRO A 107 -0.01 -8.77 13.51
C PRO A 107 -0.69 -8.35 14.83
N THR A 108 -1.52 -7.30 14.78
CA THR A 108 -2.38 -6.95 15.93
C THR A 108 -3.53 -7.95 16.07
N ARG A 109 -4.17 -8.06 17.25
CA ARG A 109 -5.31 -8.98 17.48
C ARG A 109 -6.45 -8.84 16.46
N ASP A 110 -6.68 -7.62 15.96
CA ASP A 110 -7.76 -7.33 15.00
C ASP A 110 -7.30 -7.39 13.53
N MET A 111 -6.00 -7.56 13.28
CA MET A 111 -5.45 -7.61 11.93
C MET A 111 -5.73 -8.95 11.28
N LYS A 112 -6.43 -8.92 10.14
CA LYS A 112 -6.69 -10.11 9.32
C LYS A 112 -5.51 -10.35 8.39
N THR A 113 -4.87 -11.51 8.49
CA THR A 113 -3.77 -11.92 7.59
C THR A 113 -4.27 -12.91 6.54
N THR A 114 -3.64 -12.90 5.36
CA THR A 114 -3.93 -13.83 4.25
C THR A 114 -3.07 -15.10 4.26
N ARG A 115 -2.02 -15.12 5.09
CA ARG A 115 -1.14 -16.26 5.33
C ARG A 115 -0.89 -16.34 6.82
N ASP A 116 -0.44 -17.51 7.27
CA ASP A 116 0.03 -17.66 8.63
C ASP A 116 1.31 -16.83 8.79
N VAL A 117 1.29 -15.91 9.76
CA VAL A 117 2.40 -14.99 10.01
C VAL A 117 2.86 -15.18 11.44
N PRO A 118 4.17 -15.32 11.69
CA PRO A 118 4.68 -15.37 13.06
C PRO A 118 4.43 -14.05 13.76
N VAL A 119 3.92 -14.11 14.99
CA VAL A 119 3.74 -12.92 15.82
C VAL A 119 5.10 -12.36 16.21
N ARG A 120 5.33 -11.08 15.92
CA ARG A 120 6.55 -10.33 16.25
C ARG A 120 6.21 -9.32 17.34
N HIS A 121 7.11 -9.16 18.30
CA HIS A 121 6.96 -8.20 19.40
C HIS A 121 8.11 -7.18 19.44
N GLY A 122 7.86 -6.05 20.11
CA GLY A 122 8.88 -5.05 20.41
C GLY A 122 9.59 -4.51 19.16
N LYS A 123 10.93 -4.60 19.15
CA LYS A 123 11.78 -3.99 18.11
C LYS A 123 11.47 -4.48 16.69
N ASP A 124 11.04 -5.73 16.54
CA ASP A 124 10.73 -6.29 15.23
C ASP A 124 9.35 -5.85 14.72
N ALA A 125 8.36 -5.71 15.62
CA ALA A 125 7.08 -5.08 15.29
C ALA A 125 7.27 -3.61 14.88
N LEU A 126 8.10 -2.86 15.61
CA LEU A 126 8.44 -1.47 15.28
C LEU A 126 9.17 -1.34 13.94
N ARG A 127 9.97 -2.34 13.53
CA ARG A 127 10.60 -2.37 12.20
C ARG A 127 9.55 -2.45 11.10
N VAL A 128 8.54 -3.32 11.27
CA VAL A 128 7.42 -3.43 10.32
C VAL A 128 6.61 -2.13 10.26
N ALA A 129 6.30 -1.52 11.40
CA ALA A 129 5.61 -0.23 11.42
C ALA A 129 6.39 0.89 10.70
N ARG A 130 7.73 0.91 10.83
CA ARG A 130 8.59 1.85 10.09
C ARG A 130 8.53 1.64 8.59
N TRP A 131 8.55 0.39 8.12
CA TRP A 131 8.38 0.09 6.69
C TRP A 131 7.03 0.57 6.15
N HIS A 132 5.93 0.35 6.87
CA HIS A 132 4.62 0.89 6.48
C HIS A 132 4.60 2.43 6.47
N THR A 133 5.25 3.06 7.44
CA THR A 133 5.36 4.53 7.50
C THR A 133 6.16 5.06 6.31
N ALA A 134 7.30 4.45 6.00
CA ALA A 134 8.16 4.84 4.88
C ALA A 134 7.43 4.64 3.53
N GLY A 135 6.74 3.51 3.34
CA GLY A 135 5.93 3.26 2.16
C GLY A 135 4.80 4.27 1.99
N ALA A 136 4.12 4.66 3.07
CA ALA A 136 3.10 5.70 3.01
C ALA A 136 3.69 7.07 2.63
N ILE A 137 4.83 7.45 3.20
CA ILE A 137 5.52 8.70 2.87
C ILE A 137 5.93 8.71 1.38
N ALA A 138 6.46 7.60 0.87
CA ALA A 138 6.80 7.47 -0.54
C ALA A 138 5.58 7.66 -1.45
N LEU A 139 4.44 7.04 -1.11
CA LEU A 139 3.18 7.21 -1.85
C LEU A 139 2.67 8.65 -1.83
N LEU A 140 2.80 9.35 -0.69
CA LEU A 140 2.44 10.76 -0.58
C LEU A 140 3.32 11.64 -1.48
N TRP A 141 4.64 11.44 -1.46
CA TRP A 141 5.56 12.16 -2.33
C TRP A 141 5.29 11.91 -3.80
N LEU A 142 5.00 10.66 -4.18
CA LEU A 142 4.62 10.32 -5.55
C LEU A 142 3.32 11.03 -5.96
N SER A 143 2.34 11.13 -5.05
CA SER A 143 1.10 11.87 -5.29
C SER A 143 1.36 13.37 -5.48
N VAL A 144 2.22 13.98 -4.64
CA VAL A 144 2.63 15.38 -4.77
C VAL A 144 3.35 15.62 -6.10
N ALA A 145 4.25 14.72 -6.50
CA ALA A 145 4.96 14.82 -7.78
C ALA A 145 3.99 14.76 -8.97
N LEU A 146 2.99 13.86 -8.94
CA LEU A 146 1.94 13.80 -9.95
C LEU A 146 1.10 15.08 -10.00
N MET A 147 0.73 15.65 -8.85
CA MET A 147 0.01 16.93 -8.80
C MET A 147 0.85 18.09 -9.36
N ALA A 148 2.14 18.14 -9.04
CA ALA A 148 3.06 19.14 -9.57
C ALA A 148 3.20 19.01 -11.10
N TRP A 149 3.26 17.78 -11.61
CA TRP A 149 3.30 17.51 -13.05
C TRP A 149 2.02 17.99 -13.75
N VAL A 150 0.85 17.71 -13.19
CA VAL A 150 -0.43 18.25 -13.69
C VAL A 150 -0.43 19.77 -13.65
N ALA A 151 -0.02 20.38 -12.53
CA ALA A 151 0.03 21.84 -12.41
C ALA A 151 0.95 22.47 -13.47
N TRP A 152 2.10 21.86 -13.76
CA TRP A 152 2.98 22.31 -14.83
C TRP A 152 2.31 22.22 -16.20
N ILE A 153 1.62 21.12 -16.52
CA ILE A 153 0.87 21.00 -17.78
C ILE A 153 -0.15 22.14 -17.98
N TRP A 154 -0.75 22.66 -16.91
CA TRP A 154 -1.69 23.77 -16.98
C TRP A 154 -1.02 25.15 -17.06
N LEU A 155 0.17 25.30 -16.48
CA LEU A 155 0.92 26.57 -16.40
C LEU A 155 1.86 26.83 -17.57
N GLY A 156 2.35 25.78 -18.24
CA GLY A 156 3.17 25.84 -19.44
C GLY A 156 2.35 25.91 -20.71
#